data_AF-A0A401Y8D1-F1
#
_entry.id   AF-A0A401Y8D1-F1
#
_cell.length_a   1.000
_cell.length_b   1.000
_cell.length_c   1.000
_cell.angle_alpha   90.00
_cell.angle_beta   90.00
_cell.angle_gamma   90.00
#
_symmetry.space_group_name_H-M   'P 1'
#
loop_
_entity.id
_entity.type
_entity.pdbx_description
1 polymer ?
#
loop_
_entity_poly.entity_id
_entity_poly.type
_entity_poly.pdbx_seq_one_letter_code
_entity_poly.pdbx_strand_id
1 'polypeptide(L)'
;MVILGWSVLALVFVDEVLAVVAAGVWGQHAAGWWLAVLAPVVTMLVWFLFASPKAEHSGPVVRPGTKVLVFTLAALGLWVAGHHGPAVAFLAFSVVVNAVAQAPSIRALMAAAETPLSR
;
A
#
# COMPACT_ATOMS: atom_id res chain seq x y z
N MET A 1 -20.28 -12.05 -5.03
CA MET A 1 -19.62 -11.79 -3.74
C MET A 1 -18.11 -12.00 -3.79
N VAL A 2 -17.62 -13.12 -4.35
CA VAL A 2 -16.18 -13.36 -4.59
C VAL A 2 -15.53 -12.25 -5.42
N ILE A 3 -16.15 -11.82 -6.51
CA ILE A 3 -15.65 -10.72 -7.37
C ILE A 3 -15.37 -9.45 -6.57
N LEU A 4 -16.26 -9.07 -5.65
CA LEU A 4 -16.08 -7.86 -4.83
C LEU A 4 -14.84 -7.97 -3.93
N GLY A 5 -14.62 -9.12 -3.29
CA GLY A 5 -13.42 -9.35 -2.48
C GLY A 5 -12.13 -9.24 -3.30
N TRP A 6 -12.11 -9.84 -4.49
CA TRP A 6 -10.99 -9.72 -5.43
C TRP A 6 -10.77 -8.29 -5.92
N SER A 7 -11.85 -7.54 -6.20
CA SER A 7 -11.74 -6.13 -6.60
C SER A 7 -11.12 -5.28 -5.49
N VAL A 8 -11.52 -5.48 -4.23
CA VAL A 8 -10.92 -4.74 -3.11
C VAL A 8 -9.45 -5.09 -2.95
N LEU A 9 -9.08 -6.37 -3.05
CA LEU A 9 -7.68 -6.78 -2.98
C LEU A 9 -6.84 -6.19 -4.13
N ALA A 10 -7.39 -6.15 -5.35
CA ALA A 10 -6.76 -5.51 -6.48
C ALA A 10 -6.56 -4.00 -6.25
N LEU A 11 -7.54 -3.31 -5.65
CA LEU A 11 -7.41 -1.89 -5.29
C LEU A 11 -6.35 -1.66 -4.22
N VAL A 12 -6.27 -2.52 -3.20
CA VAL A 12 -5.19 -2.48 -2.20
C VAL A 12 -3.85 -2.67 -2.89
N PHE A 13 -3.72 -3.62 -3.81
CA PHE A 13 -2.48 -3.81 -4.56
C PHE A 13 -2.11 -2.60 -5.42
N VAL A 14 -3.08 -1.97 -6.09
CA VAL A 14 -2.85 -0.72 -6.83
C VAL A 14 -2.33 0.37 -5.88
N ASP A 15 -2.88 0.47 -4.67
CA ASP A 15 -2.41 1.40 -3.64
C ASP A 15 -0.94 1.16 -3.27
N GLU A 16 -0.54 -0.10 -3.12
CA GLU A 16 0.86 -0.50 -2.87
C GLU A 16 1.79 -0.05 -4.01
N VAL A 17 1.38 -0.29 -5.26
CA VAL A 17 2.14 0.13 -6.45
C VAL A 17 2.25 1.65 -6.52
N LEU A 18 1.17 2.37 -6.24
CA LEU A 18 1.17 3.84 -6.22
C LEU A 18 2.14 4.39 -5.17
N ALA A 19 2.24 3.78 -3.99
CA ALA A 19 3.20 4.18 -2.97
C ALA A 19 4.66 4.01 -3.44
N VAL A 20 4.95 2.91 -4.15
CA VAL A 20 6.28 2.65 -4.73
C VAL A 20 6.61 3.68 -5.84
N VAL A 21 5.64 4.00 -6.70
CA VAL A 21 5.80 5.04 -7.73
C VAL A 21 6.03 6.42 -7.10
N ALA A 22 5.24 6.77 -6.10
CA ALA A 22 5.38 8.02 -5.35
C ALA A 22 6.77 8.16 -4.70
N ALA A 23 7.31 7.07 -4.13
CA ALA A 23 8.68 7.05 -3.62
C ALA A 23 9.72 7.32 -4.72
N GLY A 24 9.52 6.79 -5.93
CA GLY A 24 10.39 7.06 -7.08
C GLY A 24 10.31 8.51 -7.57
N VAL A 25 9.11 9.08 -7.63
CA VAL A 25 8.88 10.50 -7.96
C VAL A 25 9.58 11.40 -6.96
N TRP A 26 9.41 11.15 -5.67
CA TRP A 26 10.10 11.87 -4.62
C TRP A 26 11.63 11.70 -4.73
N GLY A 27 12.12 10.49 -5.01
CA GLY A 27 13.54 10.22 -5.17
C GLY A 27 14.17 11.00 -6.32
N GLN A 28 13.50 11.08 -7.49
CA GLN A 28 13.92 11.94 -8.60
C GLN A 28 14.03 13.40 -8.16
N HIS A 29 13.00 13.91 -7.47
CA HIS A 29 12.96 15.28 -7.01
C HIS A 29 14.07 15.60 -6.00
N ALA A 30 14.32 14.70 -5.05
CA ALA A 30 15.25 14.93 -3.95
C ALA A 30 16.72 14.81 -4.35
N ALA A 31 17.08 13.87 -5.24
CA ALA A 31 18.48 13.65 -5.60
C ALA A 31 18.73 13.05 -7.01
N GLY A 32 17.70 13.01 -7.86
CA GLY A 32 17.80 12.50 -9.23
C GLY A 32 17.70 10.98 -9.35
N TRP A 33 18.26 10.44 -10.44
CA TRP A 33 17.92 9.10 -10.92
C TRP A 33 18.28 7.96 -9.98
N TRP A 34 19.38 8.06 -9.24
CA TRP A 34 19.81 6.98 -8.36
C TRP A 34 18.86 6.81 -7.18
N LEU A 35 18.38 7.92 -6.61
CA LEU A 35 17.43 7.89 -5.50
C LEU A 35 16.02 7.54 -5.98
N ALA A 36 15.69 7.90 -7.21
CA ALA A 36 14.46 7.44 -7.87
C ALA A 36 14.36 5.92 -8.02
N VAL A 37 15.49 5.21 -8.03
CA VAL A 37 15.53 3.75 -8.01
C VAL A 37 15.62 3.23 -6.59
N LEU A 38 16.52 3.81 -5.78
CA LEU A 38 16.77 3.34 -4.42
C LEU A 38 15.54 3.49 -3.52
N ALA A 39 14.82 4.60 -3.60
CA ALA A 39 13.65 4.85 -2.75
C ALA A 39 12.53 3.81 -2.97
N PRO A 40 12.09 3.50 -4.21
CA PRO A 40 11.20 2.37 -4.50
C PRO A 40 11.69 1.04 -3.94
N VAL A 41 12.97 0.72 -4.12
CA VAL A 41 13.56 -0.54 -3.63
C VAL A 41 13.48 -0.61 -2.12
N VAL A 42 13.84 0.46 -1.41
CA VAL A 42 13.73 0.53 0.06
C VAL A 42 12.27 0.43 0.49
N THR A 43 11.34 1.11 -0.17
CA THR A 43 9.90 1.00 0.12
C THR A 43 9.42 -0.44 -0.01
N MET A 44 9.81 -1.14 -1.08
CA MET A 44 9.47 -2.55 -1.28
C MET A 44 10.09 -3.46 -0.21
N LEU A 45 11.34 -3.23 0.20
CA LEU A 45 11.99 -3.99 1.27
C LEU A 45 11.29 -3.78 2.61
N VAL A 46 10.96 -2.54 2.96
CA VAL A 46 10.17 -2.21 4.17
C VAL A 46 8.81 -2.90 4.11
N TRP A 47 8.15 -2.88 2.94
CA TRP A 47 6.87 -3.56 2.76
C TRP A 47 6.97 -5.08 2.95
N PHE A 48 7.98 -5.69 2.33
CA PHE A 48 8.25 -7.11 2.41
C PHE A 48 8.54 -7.57 3.85
N LEU A 49 9.32 -6.80 4.61
CA LEU A 49 9.74 -7.16 5.96
C LEU A 49 8.66 -6.94 7.03
N PHE A 50 7.79 -5.93 6.86
CA PHE A 50 6.88 -5.50 7.94
C PHE A 50 5.39 -5.43 7.56
N ALA A 51 5.03 -5.19 6.29
CA ALA A 51 3.65 -4.91 5.87
C ALA A 51 2.95 -6.09 5.17
N SER A 52 3.72 -6.96 4.51
CA SER A 52 3.23 -8.16 3.81
C SER A 52 2.45 -9.11 4.73
N PRO A 53 1.45 -9.87 4.23
CA PRO A 53 0.81 -10.94 5.01
C PRO A 53 1.79 -11.99 5.55
N LYS A 54 2.91 -12.20 4.85
CA LYS A 54 3.95 -13.17 5.20
C LYS A 54 5.22 -12.50 5.74
N ALA A 55 5.13 -11.25 6.17
CA ALA A 55 6.29 -10.51 6.64
C ALA A 55 6.81 -11.11 7.95
N GLU A 56 8.10 -11.40 7.99
CA GLU A 56 8.79 -12.00 9.15
C GLU A 56 8.63 -11.15 10.42
N HIS A 57 8.66 -9.82 10.27
CA HIS A 57 8.61 -8.87 11.38
C HIS A 57 7.24 -8.19 11.50
N SER A 58 6.18 -8.83 11.00
CA SER A 58 4.82 -8.30 11.12
C SER A 58 4.17 -8.63 12.48
N GLY A 59 3.19 -7.81 12.86
CA GLY A 59 2.40 -7.99 14.07
C GLY A 59 1.13 -7.13 14.03
N PRO A 60 0.22 -7.26 15.02
CA PRO A 60 -1.07 -6.56 15.02
C PRO A 60 -0.94 -5.03 15.05
N VAL A 61 0.20 -4.50 15.50
CA VAL A 61 0.51 -3.06 15.54
C VAL A 61 1.50 -2.66 14.45
N VAL A 62 2.58 -3.43 14.29
CA VAL A 62 3.66 -3.12 13.33
C VAL A 62 3.13 -3.06 11.90
N ARG A 63 2.31 -4.04 11.50
CA ARG A 63 1.80 -4.11 10.13
C ARG A 63 0.94 -2.90 9.74
N PRO A 64 -0.12 -2.52 10.51
CA PRO A 64 -0.87 -1.31 10.19
C PRO A 64 -0.02 -0.04 10.36
N GLY A 65 0.87 0.01 11.36
CA GLY A 65 1.78 1.14 11.56
C GLY A 65 2.69 1.40 10.35
N THR A 66 3.32 0.36 9.81
CA THR A 66 4.15 0.45 8.61
C THR A 66 3.35 0.93 7.40
N LYS A 67 2.12 0.43 7.21
CA LYS A 67 1.25 0.88 6.11
C LYS A 67 0.96 2.38 6.21
N VAL A 68 0.54 2.84 7.38
CA VAL A 68 0.28 4.28 7.63
C VAL A 68 1.53 5.09 7.36
N LEU A 69 2.70 4.64 7.83
CA LEU A 69 3.97 5.31 7.60
C LEU A 69 4.29 5.41 6.10
N VAL A 70 4.27 4.29 5.38
CA VAL A 70 4.62 4.23 3.95
C VAL A 70 3.68 5.12 3.13
N PHE A 71 2.37 5.01 3.34
CA PHE A 71 1.41 5.81 2.58
C PHE A 71 1.48 7.29 2.94
N THR A 72 1.70 7.63 4.21
CA THR A 72 1.87 9.04 4.61
C THR A 72 3.14 9.63 4.00
N LEU A 73 4.25 8.92 4.06
CA LEU A 73 5.52 9.37 3.46
C LEU A 73 5.43 9.47 1.94
N ALA A 74 4.74 8.54 1.27
CA ALA A 74 4.51 8.61 -0.17
C ALA A 74 3.66 9.84 -0.55
N ALA A 75 2.59 10.13 0.19
CA ALA A 75 1.76 11.32 -0.02
C ALA A 75 2.57 12.61 0.22
N LEU A 76 3.34 12.67 1.31
CA LEU A 76 4.22 13.80 1.60
C LEU A 76 5.30 13.95 0.53
N GLY A 77 5.87 12.85 0.03
CA GLY A 77 6.86 12.83 -1.03
C GLY A 77 6.33 13.45 -2.32
N LEU A 78 5.11 13.06 -2.73
CA LEU A 78 4.41 13.70 -3.85
C LEU A 78 4.16 15.19 -3.60
N TRP A 79 3.75 15.54 -2.38
CA TRP A 79 3.47 16.93 -2.02
C TRP A 79 4.71 17.81 -2.13
N VAL A 80 5.83 17.43 -1.51
CA VAL A 80 7.07 18.22 -1.56
C VAL A 80 7.67 18.26 -2.97
N ALA A 81 7.43 17.24 -3.79
CA ALA A 81 7.82 17.23 -5.20
C ALA A 81 6.92 18.12 -6.10
N GLY A 82 5.92 18.81 -5.53
CA GLY A 82 5.02 19.72 -6.24
C GLY A 82 3.77 19.06 -6.83
N HIS A 83 3.57 17.75 -6.62
CA HIS A 83 2.42 16.99 -7.11
C HIS A 83 1.26 17.00 -6.09
N HIS A 84 0.78 18.19 -5.70
CA HIS A 84 -0.21 18.35 -4.62
C HIS A 84 -1.54 17.64 -4.90
N GLY A 85 -2.07 17.74 -6.12
CA GLY A 85 -3.30 17.05 -6.52
C GLY A 85 -3.18 15.52 -6.39
N PRO A 86 -2.18 14.90 -7.04
CA PRO A 86 -1.87 13.48 -6.86
C PRO A 86 -1.62 13.08 -5.41
N ALA A 87 -0.94 13.90 -4.60
CA ALA A 87 -0.70 13.62 -3.18
C ALA A 87 -2.01 13.47 -2.38
N VAL A 88 -2.94 14.42 -2.54
CA VAL A 88 -4.24 14.38 -1.87
C VAL A 88 -5.10 13.23 -2.39
N ALA A 89 -5.13 13.02 -3.72
CA ALA A 89 -5.89 11.94 -4.33
C ALA A 89 -5.39 10.57 -3.87
N PHE A 90 -4.07 10.37 -3.84
CA PHE A 90 -3.44 9.15 -3.34
C PHE A 90 -3.79 8.92 -1.87
N LEU A 91 -3.59 9.90 -0.99
CA LEU A 91 -3.89 9.72 0.43
C LEU A 91 -5.38 9.40 0.68
N ALA A 92 -6.29 10.10 0.00
CA ALA A 92 -7.71 9.84 0.08
C ALA A 92 -8.07 8.43 -0.43
N PHE A 93 -7.49 8.03 -1.56
CA PHE A 93 -7.64 6.68 -2.11
C PHE A 93 -7.14 5.62 -1.12
N SER A 94 -5.93 5.78 -0.58
CA SER A 94 -5.36 4.83 0.38
C SER A 94 -6.25 4.68 1.63
N VAL A 95 -6.73 5.79 2.20
CA VAL A 95 -7.62 5.76 3.36
C VAL A 95 -8.90 5.01 3.05
N VAL A 96 -9.58 5.35 1.95
CA VAL A 96 -10.86 4.73 1.58
C VAL A 96 -10.69 3.24 1.29
N VAL A 97 -9.73 2.86 0.46
CA VAL A 97 -9.52 1.46 0.06
C VAL A 97 -9.11 0.61 1.25
N ASN A 98 -8.18 1.07 2.10
CA ASN A 98 -7.77 0.30 3.27
C ASN A 98 -8.86 0.25 4.36
N ALA A 99 -9.74 1.25 4.45
CA ALA A 99 -10.91 1.20 5.33
C ALA A 99 -11.92 0.15 4.84
N VAL A 100 -12.22 0.15 3.53
CA VAL A 100 -13.10 -0.85 2.92
C VAL A 100 -12.53 -2.27 3.07
N ALA A 101 -11.22 -2.45 2.88
CA ALA A 101 -10.55 -3.73 3.06
C ALA A 101 -10.64 -4.27 4.50
N GLN A 102 -10.78 -3.39 5.49
CA GLN A 102 -10.93 -3.77 6.90
C GLN A 102 -12.38 -4.05 7.31
N ALA A 103 -13.36 -3.71 6.47
CA ALA A 103 -14.76 -3.94 6.78
C ALA A 103 -15.02 -5.43 7.06
N PRO A 104 -15.77 -5.79 8.12
CA PRO A 104 -15.99 -7.19 8.51
C PRO A 104 -16.56 -8.06 7.38
N SER A 105 -17.45 -7.49 6.56
CA SER A 105 -18.04 -8.15 5.40
C SER A 105 -16.99 -8.50 4.34
N ILE A 106 -16.06 -7.60 4.05
CA ILE A 106 -14.98 -7.84 3.08
C ILE A 106 -13.98 -8.87 3.63
N ARG A 107 -13.60 -8.76 4.91
CA ARG A 107 -12.72 -9.74 5.55
C ARG A 107 -13.32 -11.15 5.55
N ALA A 108 -14.63 -11.27 5.80
CA ALA A 108 -15.34 -12.54 5.73
C ALA A 108 -15.35 -13.12 4.31
N LEU A 109 -15.56 -12.28 3.29
CA LEU A 109 -15.51 -12.70 1.89
C LEU A 109 -14.12 -13.18 1.46
N MET A 110 -13.06 -12.54 1.95
CA MET A 110 -11.68 -12.96 1.67
C MET A 110 -11.35 -14.30 2.33
N ALA A 111 -11.73 -14.49 3.60
CA ALA A 111 -11.52 -15.75 4.30
C ALA A 111 -12.27 -16.92 3.63
N ALA A 112 -13.49 -16.68 3.16
CA ALA A 112 -14.27 -17.68 2.41
C ALA A 112 -13.62 -18.05 1.06
N ALA A 113 -12.90 -17.12 0.42
CA ALA A 113 -12.21 -17.38 -0.85
C ALA A 113 -10.90 -18.19 -0.68
N GLU A 114 -10.27 -18.14 0.49
CA GLU A 114 -9.03 -18.89 0.79
C GLU A 114 -9.28 -20.35 1.17
N THR A 115 -10.52 -20.73 1.50
CA THR A 115 -10.86 -22.12 1.84
C THR A 115 -10.93 -22.96 0.56
N PRO A 116 -10.06 -23.97 0.36
CA PRO A 116 -10.12 -24.81 -0.82
C PRO A 116 -11.46 -25.55 -0.82
N LEU A 117 -12.11 -25.67 -1.98
CA LEU A 117 -13.19 -26.64 -2.16
C LEU A 117 -12.57 -28.02 -1.94
N SER A 118 -12.70 -28.58 -0.73
CA SER A 118 -12.44 -30.00 -0.50
C SER A 118 -13.44 -30.77 -1.36
N ARG A 119 -12.98 -31.20 -2.54
CA ARG A 119 -13.59 -32.24 -3.35
C ARG A 119 -12.76 -33.49 -3.23
#